data_AF-A0A7X5VPD1-F1
#
_entry.id   AF-A0A7X5VPD1-F1
#
_cell.length_a   1.000
_cell.length_b   1.000
_cell.length_c   1.000
_cell.angle_alpha   90.00
_cell.angle_beta   90.00
_cell.angle_gamma   90.00
#
_symmetry.space_group_name_H-M   'P 1'
#
loop_
_entity.id
_entity.type
_entity.pdbx_description
1 polymer ?
#
loop_
_entity_poly.entity_id
_entity_poly.type
_entity_poly.pdbx_seq_one_letter_code
_entity_poly.pdbx_strand_id
1 'polypeptide(L)'
;MKSTTPYDSSLANPYIDVTGSLTDGLDHYYVVRDGSGAFVDIEVDKDRTNNRVMVMFDDTVPVPDADPSLSSVSAVPSSVPADGVSVAMITITPRDADGQLLGPGLQLDVDLLSLAPGELAGPIQDMGDGTYVVSIVASQIGSGEVVVDVNGVVLDDRPVLTFQSAFADEFLVNVVGLGDQTHPSVGQATNGGSVMIFVGDDGDGDGILGRIFDPDGNPVGGEFVVNSTTTGSQQDPEVAVGADRSFVVVWESGDADGSGVYSQLYDAHGDPVGGETLVNVVEHNNQVDPDVVMADDGSYVVVWRGADSDGDGIHLRMFDAFGQAISSEFLVNTDESGDQQDPQAAMTGDGRFVVTWQSTSGGNQGIFAQLYTAAGAPFGLTIDVHLGLNGQEGIPRVDMADVGSFTLVWQGHDGGSLGILARSYDPAGLPYTPAEVPVNSYTNGVQDRPDVAMADDGRVLIVWHDHSNHEIRAQHFDTTATPVGAEFLVSDPAVNKADNPVASLAGDGSSYLILYEAEDGNGMGVFASWVPLQ
;
A
#
# COMPACT_ATOMS: atom_id res chain seq x y z
N MET A 1 -61.70 -4.00 21.64
CA MET A 1 -62.02 -4.39 20.25
C MET A 1 -60.77 -5.03 19.63
N LYS A 2 -60.87 -6.18 18.96
CA LYS A 2 -59.82 -6.68 18.06
C LYS A 2 -60.30 -6.45 16.63
N SER A 3 -59.59 -5.63 15.86
CA SER A 3 -59.78 -5.52 14.41
C SER A 3 -59.10 -6.70 13.71
N THR A 4 -59.77 -7.34 12.76
CA THR A 4 -59.28 -8.50 11.99
C THR A 4 -58.98 -8.18 10.52
N THR A 5 -58.87 -6.90 10.14
CA THR A 5 -58.52 -6.49 8.78
C THR A 5 -57.19 -5.71 8.74
N PRO A 6 -56.26 -6.06 7.82
CA PRO A 6 -55.09 -5.22 7.50
C PRO A 6 -55.53 -3.86 6.94
N TYR A 7 -54.77 -2.82 7.24
CA TYR A 7 -55.00 -1.45 6.77
C TYR A 7 -54.46 -1.28 5.34
N ASP A 8 -55.16 -0.48 4.52
CA ASP A 8 -54.77 -0.06 3.16
C ASP A 8 -54.54 1.46 3.20
N SER A 9 -53.30 1.88 2.94
CA SER A 9 -52.83 3.27 3.03
C SER A 9 -53.31 4.18 1.90
N SER A 10 -54.08 3.68 0.94
CA SER A 10 -54.59 4.47 -0.18
C SER A 10 -55.89 5.24 0.10
N LEU A 11 -56.48 5.09 1.29
CA LEU A 11 -57.76 5.72 1.66
C LEU A 11 -57.56 6.89 2.62
N ALA A 12 -57.89 8.11 2.16
CA ALA A 12 -58.03 9.27 3.03
C ALA A 12 -59.23 9.06 4.00
N ASN A 13 -58.93 8.85 5.28
CA ASN A 13 -59.86 8.59 6.39
C ASN A 13 -60.62 7.25 6.35
N PRO A 14 -60.06 6.15 6.91
CA PRO A 14 -60.81 4.94 7.15
C PRO A 14 -61.80 5.12 8.32
N TYR A 15 -63.07 4.79 8.10
CA TYR A 15 -64.03 4.64 9.20
C TYR A 15 -63.96 3.23 9.78
N ILE A 16 -63.91 3.09 11.11
CA ILE A 16 -64.03 1.80 11.81
C ILE A 16 -65.44 1.69 12.42
N ASP A 17 -66.18 0.65 12.07
CA ASP A 17 -67.48 0.34 12.68
C ASP A 17 -67.29 -0.30 14.07
N VAL A 18 -67.80 0.35 15.11
CA VAL A 18 -67.73 -0.14 16.49
C VAL A 18 -69.06 -0.80 16.89
N THR A 19 -69.02 -2.09 17.23
CA THR A 19 -70.18 -2.82 17.76
C THR A 19 -70.04 -3.02 19.28
N GLY A 20 -70.55 -2.07 20.07
CA GLY A 20 -70.64 -2.20 21.54
C GLY A 20 -70.64 -0.85 22.26
N SER A 21 -71.48 -0.73 23.29
CA SER A 21 -71.59 0.47 24.14
C SER A 21 -70.81 0.27 25.43
N LEU A 22 -69.83 1.14 25.69
CA LEU A 22 -69.24 1.35 27.02
C LEU A 22 -69.40 2.84 27.37
N THR A 23 -70.02 3.07 28.53
CA THR A 23 -70.20 4.38 29.14
C THR A 23 -69.25 4.51 30.32
N ASP A 24 -68.10 5.16 30.10
CA ASP A 24 -67.47 6.00 31.10
C ASP A 24 -66.82 7.19 30.38
N GLY A 25 -66.80 8.35 31.03
CA GLY A 25 -66.40 9.61 30.42
C GLY A 25 -64.88 9.73 30.30
N LEU A 26 -64.43 10.14 29.12
CA LEU A 26 -63.04 10.41 28.71
C LEU A 26 -62.15 9.16 28.59
N ASP A 27 -62.01 8.66 27.37
CA ASP A 27 -60.98 7.69 27.04
C ASP A 27 -60.06 8.27 25.96
N HIS A 28 -58.80 8.54 26.31
CA HIS A 28 -57.70 8.63 25.35
C HIS A 28 -57.17 7.20 25.16
N TYR A 29 -56.96 6.74 23.92
CA TYR A 29 -56.41 5.43 23.63
C TYR A 29 -55.15 5.55 22.78
N TYR A 30 -54.03 5.04 23.28
CA TYR A 30 -52.82 4.87 22.50
C TYR A 30 -52.91 3.56 21.71
N VAL A 31 -52.75 3.63 20.39
CA VAL A 31 -52.54 2.44 19.56
C VAL A 31 -51.27 2.65 18.73
N VAL A 32 -50.23 1.91 19.06
CA VAL A 32 -49.04 1.75 18.21
C VAL A 32 -49.44 0.93 16.98
N ARG A 33 -49.04 1.32 15.76
CA ARG A 33 -48.99 0.33 14.67
C ARG A 33 -47.87 0.49 13.65
N ASP A 34 -47.47 -0.72 13.26
CA ASP A 34 -46.43 -1.15 12.35
C ASP A 34 -45.02 -1.16 12.97
N GLY A 35 -44.15 -2.00 12.42
CA GLY A 35 -42.82 -2.27 12.97
C GLY A 35 -41.84 -1.09 12.88
N SER A 36 -42.29 0.13 12.51
CA SER A 36 -41.45 1.32 12.33
C SER A 36 -41.43 2.30 13.51
N GLY A 37 -42.24 2.10 14.56
CA GLY A 37 -42.10 2.85 15.81
C GLY A 37 -42.61 4.31 15.84
N ALA A 38 -43.29 4.81 14.80
CA ALA A 38 -43.84 6.17 14.81
C ALA A 38 -45.01 6.35 15.81
N PHE A 39 -45.06 7.50 16.50
CA PHE A 39 -46.14 7.88 17.41
C PHE A 39 -47.27 8.57 16.65
N VAL A 40 -48.53 8.17 16.91
CA VAL A 40 -49.72 8.88 16.44
C VAL A 40 -50.69 9.02 17.62
N ASP A 41 -51.12 10.25 17.91
CA ASP A 41 -52.21 10.50 18.86
C ASP A 41 -53.56 10.29 18.14
N ILE A 42 -54.49 9.57 18.77
CA ILE A 42 -55.81 9.28 18.18
C ILE A 42 -56.87 9.97 19.02
N GLU A 43 -57.34 11.12 18.54
CA GLU A 43 -58.50 11.79 19.13
C GLU A 43 -59.80 11.13 18.62
N VAL A 44 -60.56 10.51 19.52
CA VAL A 44 -61.84 9.85 19.21
C VAL A 44 -62.98 10.81 19.50
N ASP A 45 -63.49 11.51 18.48
CA ASP A 45 -64.72 12.31 18.63
C ASP A 45 -65.96 11.41 18.50
N LYS A 46 -66.85 11.46 19.50
CA LYS A 46 -68.12 10.72 19.49
C LYS A 46 -69.19 11.59 18.82
N ASP A 47 -69.38 11.45 17.51
CA ASP A 47 -70.63 11.89 16.87
C ASP A 47 -71.78 11.02 17.42
N ARG A 48 -72.62 11.62 18.27
CA ARG A 48 -73.76 10.93 18.90
C ARG A 48 -74.89 10.57 17.93
N THR A 49 -74.76 10.88 16.64
CA THR A 49 -75.83 10.74 15.65
C THR A 49 -75.58 9.63 14.63
N ASN A 50 -74.33 9.25 14.40
CA ASN A 50 -73.95 8.16 13.50
C ASN A 50 -72.88 7.34 14.19
N ASN A 51 -73.07 6.02 14.30
CA ASN A 51 -72.25 5.09 15.08
C ASN A 51 -70.83 4.85 14.48
N ARG A 52 -70.11 5.93 14.14
CA ARG A 52 -68.82 5.98 13.46
C ARG A 52 -67.82 6.74 14.32
N VAL A 53 -66.61 6.21 14.41
CA VAL A 53 -65.45 6.91 14.98
C VAL A 53 -64.64 7.50 13.83
N MET A 54 -64.36 8.80 13.89
CA MET A 54 -63.42 9.46 13.00
C MET A 54 -62.03 9.38 13.64
N VAL A 55 -61.10 8.71 12.96
CA VAL A 55 -59.69 8.69 13.35
C VAL A 55 -59.04 9.82 12.58
N MET A 56 -58.65 10.89 13.28
CA MET A 56 -57.81 11.93 12.70
C MET A 56 -56.35 11.50 12.90
N PHE A 57 -55.62 11.33 11.81
CA PHE A 57 -54.17 11.19 11.85
C PHE A 57 -53.61 12.60 11.93
N ASP A 58 -53.06 12.96 13.09
CA ASP A 58 -52.34 14.21 13.24
C ASP A 58 -50.88 14.00 12.81
N ASP A 59 -50.60 14.30 11.54
CA ASP A 59 -49.24 14.35 10.99
C ASP A 59 -48.41 15.52 11.56
N THR A 60 -48.90 16.25 12.58
CA THR A 60 -48.22 17.41 13.16
C THR A 60 -47.63 17.18 14.56
N VAL A 61 -47.67 15.94 15.08
CA VAL A 61 -46.88 15.61 16.28
C VAL A 61 -45.40 15.73 15.92
N PRO A 62 -44.65 16.70 16.50
CA PRO A 62 -43.23 16.81 16.24
C PRO A 62 -42.56 15.50 16.64
N VAL A 63 -41.67 14.97 15.81
CA VAL A 63 -40.74 13.93 16.26
C VAL A 63 -40.07 14.46 17.53
N PRO A 64 -40.10 13.72 18.65
CA PRO A 64 -39.46 14.18 19.87
C PRO A 64 -38.00 14.52 19.60
N ASP A 65 -37.51 15.60 20.22
CA ASP A 65 -36.08 15.92 20.14
C ASP A 65 -35.27 14.76 20.74
N ALA A 66 -34.08 14.52 20.18
CA ALA A 66 -33.14 13.58 20.77
C ALA A 66 -32.74 14.06 22.17
N ASP A 67 -32.68 13.13 23.13
CA ASP A 67 -32.01 13.34 24.40
C ASP A 67 -30.52 13.00 24.22
N PRO A 68 -29.61 13.98 24.37
CA PRO A 68 -28.17 13.77 24.17
C PRO A 68 -27.58 12.67 25.05
N SER A 69 -28.11 12.52 26.27
CA SER A 69 -27.55 11.67 27.32
C SER A 69 -28.07 10.24 27.30
N LEU A 70 -29.24 10.03 26.69
CA LEU A 70 -29.85 8.70 26.53
C LEU A 70 -29.57 8.10 25.14
N SER A 71 -29.29 8.94 24.14
CA SER A 71 -28.84 8.49 22.82
C SER A 71 -27.42 7.93 22.88
N SER A 72 -27.09 6.99 21.98
CA SER A 72 -25.77 6.37 21.95
C SER A 72 -25.13 6.37 20.56
N VAL A 73 -23.82 6.48 20.52
CA VAL A 73 -22.97 6.42 19.33
C VAL A 73 -21.86 5.41 19.59
N SER A 74 -21.71 4.40 18.72
CA SER A 74 -20.62 3.43 18.83
C SER A 74 -19.79 3.41 17.56
N ALA A 75 -18.47 3.34 17.70
CA ALA A 75 -17.53 3.13 16.61
C ALA A 75 -16.87 1.76 16.73
N VAL A 76 -17.03 0.89 15.73
CA VAL A 76 -16.48 -0.47 15.76
C VAL A 76 -15.80 -0.83 14.43
N PRO A 77 -14.51 -1.21 14.44
CA PRO A 77 -13.60 -1.14 15.58
C PRO A 77 -13.30 0.32 15.97
N SER A 78 -12.86 0.55 17.22
CA SER A 78 -12.47 1.89 17.71
C SER A 78 -11.07 2.30 17.27
N SER A 79 -10.36 1.43 16.55
CA SER A 79 -9.12 1.75 15.86
C SER A 79 -9.08 1.03 14.52
N VAL A 80 -8.68 1.75 13.48
CA VAL A 80 -8.55 1.24 12.11
C VAL A 80 -7.23 1.70 11.48
N PRO A 81 -6.67 0.90 10.56
CA PRO A 81 -5.65 1.35 9.61
C PRO A 81 -6.02 2.65 8.89
N ALA A 82 -5.06 3.57 8.75
CA ALA A 82 -5.18 4.78 7.95
C ALA A 82 -4.78 4.52 6.47
N ASP A 83 -5.35 3.50 5.85
CA ASP A 83 -5.07 3.04 4.47
C ASP A 83 -6.07 3.56 3.42
N GLY A 84 -7.03 4.39 3.83
CA GLY A 84 -8.11 4.89 2.97
C GLY A 84 -9.18 3.85 2.60
N VAL A 85 -9.09 2.61 3.08
CA VAL A 85 -9.97 1.50 2.69
C VAL A 85 -10.58 0.78 3.89
N SER A 86 -9.82 0.61 4.98
CA SER A 86 -10.26 0.04 6.24
C SER A 86 -11.31 0.92 6.89
N VAL A 87 -12.44 0.30 7.23
CA VAL A 87 -13.63 1.01 7.75
C VAL A 87 -13.86 0.78 9.23
N ALA A 88 -14.19 1.87 9.95
CA ALA A 88 -14.89 1.81 11.22
C ALA A 88 -16.38 2.04 10.98
N MET A 89 -17.22 1.11 11.46
CA MET A 89 -18.66 1.27 11.39
C MET A 89 -19.15 2.10 12.59
N ILE A 90 -19.77 3.23 12.30
CA ILE A 90 -20.47 4.05 13.28
C ILE A 90 -21.93 3.60 13.31
N THR A 91 -22.42 3.27 14.50
CA THR A 91 -23.84 3.00 14.75
C THR A 91 -24.39 4.07 15.67
N ILE A 92 -25.47 4.72 15.25
CA ILE A 92 -26.13 5.81 15.98
C ILE A 92 -27.52 5.33 16.37
N THR A 93 -27.87 5.49 17.64
CA THR A 93 -29.17 5.07 18.20
C THR A 93 -29.80 6.24 18.95
N PRO A 94 -30.55 7.12 18.26
CA PRO A 94 -31.19 8.27 18.88
C PRO A 94 -32.37 7.86 19.77
N ARG A 95 -32.46 8.47 20.95
CA ARG A 95 -33.55 8.26 21.90
C ARG A 95 -34.14 9.59 22.38
N ASP A 96 -35.41 9.58 22.75
CA ASP A 96 -36.07 10.69 23.44
C ASP A 96 -35.74 10.71 24.94
N ALA A 97 -36.27 11.72 25.65
CA ALA A 97 -36.09 11.91 27.09
C ALA A 97 -36.71 10.77 27.95
N ASP A 98 -37.59 9.95 27.38
CA ASP A 98 -38.18 8.78 28.01
C ASP A 98 -37.39 7.49 27.69
N GLY A 99 -36.32 7.58 26.89
CA GLY A 99 -35.46 6.49 26.47
C GLY A 99 -36.00 5.64 25.31
N GLN A 100 -37.06 6.09 24.63
CA GLN A 100 -37.63 5.42 23.47
C GLN A 100 -36.87 5.82 22.19
N LEU A 101 -36.80 4.91 21.21
CA LEU A 101 -36.17 5.20 19.92
C LEU A 101 -37.02 6.22 19.16
N LEU A 102 -36.35 7.18 18.52
CA LEU A 102 -37.03 8.20 17.70
C LEU A 102 -37.58 7.66 16.38
N GLY A 103 -37.18 6.46 15.96
CA GLY A 103 -37.62 5.83 14.72
C GLY A 103 -36.89 6.35 13.48
N PRO A 104 -37.36 5.98 12.28
CA PRO A 104 -36.69 6.32 11.02
C PRO A 104 -36.98 7.76 10.56
N GLY A 105 -36.27 8.22 9.52
CA GLY A 105 -36.46 9.49 8.83
C GLY A 105 -35.80 10.72 9.46
N LEU A 106 -34.88 10.54 10.41
CA LEU A 106 -34.16 11.63 11.05
C LEU A 106 -33.08 12.23 10.12
N GLN A 107 -32.79 13.51 10.31
CA GLN A 107 -31.63 14.17 9.71
C GLN A 107 -30.44 14.04 10.66
N LEU A 108 -29.34 13.44 10.19
CA LEU A 108 -28.11 13.28 10.96
C LEU A 108 -26.93 13.91 10.25
N ASP A 109 -25.98 14.40 11.04
CA ASP A 109 -24.67 14.87 10.58
C ASP A 109 -23.56 14.34 11.50
N VAL A 110 -22.40 14.03 10.93
CA VAL A 110 -21.18 13.67 11.67
C VAL A 110 -20.17 14.78 11.47
N ASP A 111 -19.73 15.41 12.56
CA ASP A 111 -18.79 16.52 12.50
C ASP A 111 -17.36 16.03 12.17
N LEU A 112 -17.01 16.11 10.89
CA LEU A 112 -15.71 15.70 10.38
C LEU A 112 -14.56 16.59 10.85
N LEU A 113 -14.81 17.81 11.33
CA LEU A 113 -13.74 18.64 11.91
C LEU A 113 -13.26 18.06 13.25
N SER A 114 -14.20 17.54 14.06
CA SER A 114 -13.90 16.86 15.32
C SER A 114 -13.33 15.46 15.11
N LEU A 115 -13.60 14.84 13.95
CA LEU A 115 -13.16 13.50 13.60
C LEU A 115 -11.89 13.47 12.71
N ALA A 116 -11.31 14.62 12.36
CA ALA A 116 -10.16 14.69 11.46
C ALA A 116 -9.00 13.78 11.93
N PRO A 117 -8.38 12.99 11.03
CA PRO A 117 -8.50 13.02 9.57
C PRO A 117 -9.60 12.10 8.97
N GLY A 118 -10.56 11.61 9.76
CA GLY A 118 -11.59 10.69 9.29
C GLY A 118 -12.55 11.29 8.24
N GLU A 119 -12.95 10.47 7.27
CA GLU A 119 -13.88 10.78 6.19
C GLU A 119 -15.03 9.77 6.11
N LEU A 120 -16.22 10.21 5.67
CA LEU A 120 -17.36 9.30 5.45
C LEU A 120 -17.14 8.44 4.19
N ALA A 121 -17.12 7.13 4.33
CA ALA A 121 -17.16 6.17 3.23
C ALA A 121 -18.62 5.91 2.77
N GLY A 122 -19.27 6.97 2.30
CA GLY A 122 -20.65 6.95 1.81
C GLY A 122 -21.66 7.64 2.73
N PRO A 123 -22.96 7.65 2.35
CA PRO A 123 -23.99 8.34 3.12
C PRO A 123 -24.36 7.59 4.40
N ILE A 124 -24.88 8.32 5.39
CA ILE A 124 -25.53 7.73 6.57
C ILE A 124 -26.78 6.95 6.11
N GLN A 125 -26.87 5.68 6.50
CA GLN A 125 -27.96 4.79 6.16
C GLN A 125 -28.94 4.66 7.33
N ASP A 126 -30.22 4.88 7.06
CA ASP A 126 -31.31 4.58 7.98
C ASP A 126 -31.70 3.10 7.85
N MET A 127 -31.64 2.36 8.95
CA MET A 127 -31.94 0.92 8.95
C MET A 127 -33.44 0.63 9.10
N GLY A 128 -34.28 1.65 9.30
CA GLY A 128 -35.74 1.55 9.40
C GLY A 128 -36.25 1.13 10.79
N ASP A 129 -35.37 0.80 11.72
CA ASP A 129 -35.67 0.37 13.09
C ASP A 129 -35.31 1.42 14.16
N GLY A 130 -34.97 2.64 13.72
CA GLY A 130 -34.49 3.72 14.59
C GLY A 130 -32.99 3.69 14.85
N THR A 131 -32.24 2.84 14.14
CA THR A 131 -30.78 2.86 14.11
C THR A 131 -30.24 3.38 12.77
N TYR A 132 -29.09 4.04 12.83
CA TYR A 132 -28.41 4.62 11.67
C TYR A 132 -26.96 4.14 11.63
N VAL A 133 -26.45 3.87 10.42
CA VAL A 133 -25.07 3.40 10.24
C VAL A 133 -24.33 4.18 9.17
N VAL A 134 -23.04 4.41 9.39
CA VAL A 134 -22.13 4.98 8.39
C VAL A 134 -20.73 4.40 8.58
N SER A 135 -19.97 4.25 7.50
CA SER A 135 -18.58 3.82 7.57
C SER A 135 -17.65 5.02 7.55
N ILE A 136 -16.60 4.99 8.35
CA ILE A 136 -15.53 5.99 8.39
C ILE A 136 -14.23 5.35 7.90
N VAL A 137 -13.52 6.04 7.03
CA VAL A 137 -12.15 5.70 6.58
C VAL A 137 -11.21 6.86 6.91
N ALA A 138 -9.91 6.64 6.87
CA ALA A 138 -8.92 7.71 6.85
C ALA A 138 -7.69 7.26 6.05
N SER A 139 -7.02 8.20 5.38
CA SER A 139 -5.72 7.99 4.71
C SER A 139 -4.54 8.59 5.47
N GLN A 140 -4.82 9.20 6.63
CA GLN A 140 -3.82 9.78 7.50
C GLN A 140 -4.01 9.26 8.92
N ILE A 141 -2.91 9.09 9.63
CA ILE A 141 -2.94 8.74 11.04
C ILE A 141 -3.46 9.91 11.88
N GLY A 142 -4.11 9.59 12.99
CA GLY A 142 -4.68 10.59 13.88
C GLY A 142 -5.76 10.01 14.77
N SER A 143 -6.45 10.88 15.48
CA SER A 143 -7.59 10.47 16.31
C SER A 143 -8.56 11.63 16.45
N GLY A 144 -9.84 11.30 16.46
CA GLY A 144 -10.91 12.29 16.65
C GLY A 144 -12.10 11.72 17.40
N GLU A 145 -12.94 12.60 17.89
CA GLU A 145 -14.22 12.24 18.50
C GLU A 145 -15.30 12.15 17.42
N VAL A 146 -16.10 11.10 17.47
CA VAL A 146 -17.30 11.00 16.62
C VAL A 146 -18.40 11.84 17.26
N VAL A 147 -18.52 13.09 16.83
CA VAL A 147 -19.57 14.01 17.27
C VAL A 147 -20.73 13.95 16.28
N VAL A 148 -21.92 13.60 16.77
CA VAL A 148 -23.13 13.42 15.96
C VAL A 148 -24.18 14.45 16.32
N ASP A 149 -24.76 15.08 15.31
CA ASP A 149 -25.94 15.93 15.42
C ASP A 149 -27.16 15.18 14.87
N VAL A 150 -28.28 15.22 15.62
CA VAL A 150 -29.56 14.66 15.23
C VAL A 150 -30.60 15.77 15.25
N ASN A 151 -31.07 16.20 14.08
CA ASN A 151 -32.04 17.30 13.92
C ASN A 151 -31.65 18.60 14.65
N GLY A 152 -30.36 18.94 14.75
CA GLY A 152 -29.85 20.12 15.45
C GLY A 152 -29.52 19.89 16.93
N VAL A 153 -29.61 18.64 17.42
CA VAL A 153 -29.22 18.24 18.77
C VAL A 153 -27.95 17.40 18.72
N VAL A 154 -26.86 17.93 19.30
CA VAL A 154 -25.59 17.21 19.45
C VAL A 154 -25.67 16.21 20.59
N LEU A 155 -25.26 14.96 20.34
CA LEU A 155 -25.28 13.88 21.33
C LEU A 155 -24.11 13.98 22.32
N ASP A 156 -24.30 13.47 23.54
CA ASP A 156 -23.26 13.45 24.59
C ASP A 156 -22.27 12.27 24.40
N ASP A 157 -22.73 11.16 23.82
CA ASP A 157 -21.90 9.98 23.56
C ASP A 157 -20.98 10.23 22.36
N ARG A 158 -19.68 10.20 22.61
CA ARG A 158 -18.62 10.61 21.67
C ARG A 158 -17.48 9.61 21.69
N PRO A 159 -17.63 8.44 21.01
CA PRO A 159 -16.54 7.49 20.94
C PRO A 159 -15.34 8.13 20.21
N VAL A 160 -14.14 7.87 20.72
CA VAL A 160 -12.90 8.24 20.04
C VAL A 160 -12.58 7.16 19.02
N LEU A 161 -12.27 7.58 17.80
CA LEU A 161 -11.76 6.71 16.75
C LEU A 161 -10.28 7.03 16.52
N THR A 162 -9.44 6.00 16.56
CA THR A 162 -7.99 6.13 16.33
C THR A 162 -7.61 5.54 14.97
N PHE A 163 -7.11 6.38 14.09
CA PHE A 163 -6.51 6.00 12.81
C PHE A 163 -5.03 5.80 13.05
N GLN A 164 -4.60 4.56 13.04
CA GLN A 164 -3.22 4.18 13.28
C GLN A 164 -2.53 3.87 11.97
N SER A 165 -1.21 3.73 12.01
CA SER A 165 -0.49 3.15 10.88
C SER A 165 -1.20 1.87 10.45
N ALA A 166 -1.36 1.70 9.14
CA ALA A 166 -2.09 0.57 8.60
C ALA A 166 -1.43 -0.79 8.89
N PHE A 167 -0.24 -0.76 9.49
CA PHE A 167 0.66 -1.89 9.62
C PHE A 167 0.84 -2.21 11.10
N ALA A 168 0.38 -3.41 11.46
CA ALA A 168 0.27 -3.82 12.86
C ALA A 168 1.62 -4.17 13.51
N ASP A 169 2.68 -4.39 12.74
CA ASP A 169 3.98 -4.82 13.26
C ASP A 169 5.10 -4.28 12.38
N GLU A 170 5.36 -2.97 12.45
CA GLU A 170 6.70 -2.51 12.07
C GLU A 170 7.71 -3.20 12.98
N PHE A 171 8.65 -3.92 12.38
CA PHE A 171 9.67 -4.61 13.14
C PHE A 171 11.05 -4.20 12.65
N LEU A 172 11.95 -4.05 13.63
CA LEU A 172 13.35 -3.80 13.36
C LEU A 172 13.99 -5.05 12.75
N VAL A 173 14.49 -4.91 11.53
CA VAL A 173 15.17 -5.99 10.79
C VAL A 173 16.52 -6.29 11.41
N ASN A 174 17.19 -5.27 11.96
CA ASN A 174 18.53 -5.39 12.53
C ASN A 174 18.55 -5.40 14.07
N VAL A 175 19.74 -5.59 14.64
CA VAL A 175 20.01 -5.38 16.07
C VAL A 175 20.68 -4.02 16.24
N VAL A 176 19.99 -3.06 16.87
CA VAL A 176 20.56 -1.72 17.16
C VAL A 176 21.86 -1.86 17.96
N GLY A 177 22.99 -1.39 17.42
CA GLY A 177 24.27 -1.33 18.13
C GLY A 177 25.55 -1.44 17.30
N LEU A 178 25.47 -1.64 15.98
CA LEU A 178 26.63 -1.80 15.08
C LEU A 178 26.79 -0.62 14.09
N GLY A 179 26.64 0.61 14.57
CA GLY A 179 26.71 1.80 13.70
C GLY A 179 25.46 2.01 12.85
N ASP A 180 25.53 2.97 11.92
CA ASP A 180 24.45 3.28 10.99
C ASP A 180 24.30 2.16 9.97
N GLN A 181 23.05 1.78 9.66
CA GLN A 181 22.74 0.78 8.65
C GLN A 181 21.85 1.34 7.56
N THR A 182 22.21 1.08 6.30
CA THR A 182 21.67 1.78 5.12
C THR A 182 21.60 0.89 3.89
N HIS A 183 20.93 1.36 2.84
CA HIS A 183 20.80 0.66 1.54
C HIS A 183 20.27 -0.77 1.70
N PRO A 184 19.04 -0.94 2.23
CA PRO A 184 18.47 -2.25 2.40
C PRO A 184 18.10 -2.87 1.03
N SER A 185 18.22 -4.18 0.91
CA SER A 185 17.67 -4.96 -0.21
C SER A 185 17.02 -6.23 0.33
N VAL A 186 16.00 -6.73 -0.39
CA VAL A 186 15.24 -7.91 0.02
C VAL A 186 14.96 -8.84 -1.15
N GLY A 187 15.11 -10.14 -0.88
CA GLY A 187 14.61 -11.20 -1.75
C GLY A 187 13.60 -12.08 -1.00
N GLN A 188 12.55 -12.50 -1.71
CA GLN A 188 11.50 -13.37 -1.20
C GLN A 188 11.57 -14.72 -1.91
N ALA A 189 11.50 -15.81 -1.17
CA ALA A 189 11.33 -17.12 -1.80
C ALA A 189 9.86 -17.36 -2.11
N THR A 190 9.55 -17.97 -3.27
CA THR A 190 8.18 -18.32 -3.69
C THR A 190 7.47 -19.33 -2.77
N ASN A 191 8.20 -20.02 -1.89
CA ASN A 191 7.64 -20.88 -0.84
C ASN A 191 7.55 -20.19 0.54
N GLY A 192 7.79 -18.88 0.57
CA GLY A 192 7.83 -18.06 1.77
C GLY A 192 9.21 -18.00 2.42
N GLY A 193 9.38 -16.98 3.26
CA GLY A 193 10.66 -16.63 3.86
C GLY A 193 11.42 -15.63 3.01
N SER A 194 12.25 -14.85 3.67
CA SER A 194 12.94 -13.72 3.06
C SER A 194 14.38 -13.62 3.51
N VAL A 195 15.20 -13.03 2.65
CA VAL A 195 16.56 -12.63 2.97
C VAL A 195 16.60 -11.13 2.83
N MET A 196 16.98 -10.46 3.91
CA MET A 196 17.16 -9.01 3.95
C MET A 196 18.64 -8.73 4.14
N ILE A 197 19.20 -7.84 3.34
CA ILE A 197 20.58 -7.41 3.43
C ILE A 197 20.65 -5.89 3.57
N PHE A 198 21.74 -5.40 4.15
CA PHE A 198 21.96 -3.97 4.39
C PHE A 198 23.44 -3.71 4.64
N VAL A 199 23.89 -2.48 4.39
CA VAL A 199 25.22 -2.01 4.79
C VAL A 199 25.25 -1.79 6.31
N GLY A 200 26.32 -2.20 6.98
CA GLY A 200 26.54 -1.98 8.41
C GLY A 200 27.97 -2.29 8.86
N ASP A 201 28.32 -2.00 10.12
CA ASP A 201 29.68 -2.23 10.63
C ASP A 201 30.01 -3.73 10.74
N ASP A 202 31.04 -4.18 10.03
CA ASP A 202 31.54 -5.56 10.02
C ASP A 202 32.67 -5.82 11.05
N GLY A 203 33.08 -4.79 11.79
CA GLY A 203 34.17 -4.80 12.74
C GLY A 203 35.52 -4.30 12.21
N ASP A 204 35.63 -3.99 10.91
CA ASP A 204 36.80 -3.34 10.26
C ASP A 204 36.39 -2.16 9.35
N GLY A 205 35.09 -1.89 9.17
CA GLY A 205 34.52 -0.79 8.39
C GLY A 205 33.06 -1.05 8.01
N ASP A 206 32.58 -0.38 6.95
CA ASP A 206 31.28 -0.71 6.33
C ASP A 206 31.41 -2.04 5.59
N GLY A 207 30.66 -3.06 6.03
CA GLY A 207 30.47 -4.32 5.32
C GLY A 207 29.00 -4.59 5.05
N ILE A 208 28.70 -5.79 4.56
CA ILE A 208 27.34 -6.19 4.19
C ILE A 208 26.85 -7.21 5.20
N LEU A 209 25.72 -6.89 5.83
CA LEU A 209 25.07 -7.75 6.80
C LEU A 209 23.80 -8.33 6.17
N GLY A 210 23.43 -9.53 6.62
CA GLY A 210 22.23 -10.22 6.18
C GLY A 210 21.47 -10.83 7.34
N ARG A 211 20.15 -10.97 7.16
CA ARG A 211 19.28 -11.69 8.08
C ARG A 211 18.23 -12.48 7.30
N ILE A 212 18.03 -13.73 7.72
CA ILE A 212 17.07 -14.65 7.11
C ILE A 212 15.81 -14.70 7.98
N PHE A 213 14.65 -14.71 7.33
CA PHE A 213 13.35 -14.87 7.97
C PHE A 213 12.60 -16.07 7.39
N ASP A 214 11.80 -16.73 8.23
CA ASP A 214 10.90 -17.80 7.82
C ASP A 214 9.59 -17.24 7.21
N PRO A 215 8.73 -18.08 6.61
CA PRO A 215 7.46 -17.63 6.03
C PRO A 215 6.51 -16.94 7.01
N ASP A 216 6.68 -17.17 8.33
CA ASP A 216 5.88 -16.54 9.37
C ASP A 216 6.50 -15.19 9.81
N GLY A 217 7.56 -14.72 9.14
CA GLY A 217 8.27 -13.48 9.44
C GLY A 217 9.20 -13.57 10.66
N ASN A 218 9.49 -14.76 11.17
CA ASN A 218 10.39 -14.92 12.30
C ASN A 218 11.85 -15.04 11.82
N PRO A 219 12.81 -14.42 12.54
CA PRO A 219 14.21 -14.54 12.18
C PRO A 219 14.74 -15.98 12.35
N VAL A 220 15.38 -16.50 11.31
CA VAL A 220 16.05 -17.79 11.28
C VAL A 220 17.52 -17.58 11.63
N GLY A 221 17.82 -17.57 12.93
CA GLY A 221 19.17 -17.33 13.42
C GLY A 221 19.45 -15.85 13.71
N GLY A 222 20.74 -15.48 13.72
CA GLY A 222 21.21 -14.11 13.92
C GLY A 222 21.60 -13.45 12.61
N GLU A 223 22.03 -12.19 12.70
CA GLU A 223 22.70 -11.51 11.59
C GLU A 223 24.01 -12.24 11.22
N PHE A 224 24.35 -12.21 9.94
CA PHE A 224 25.60 -12.75 9.41
C PHE A 224 26.25 -11.75 8.47
N VAL A 225 27.57 -11.78 8.38
CA VAL A 225 28.34 -10.97 7.42
C VAL A 225 28.36 -11.69 6.08
N VAL A 226 28.01 -10.97 5.01
CA VAL A 226 27.90 -11.50 3.64
C VAL A 226 29.25 -11.50 2.91
N ASN A 227 30.11 -10.51 3.13
CA ASN A 227 31.44 -10.48 2.52
C ASN A 227 32.48 -11.15 3.44
N SER A 228 33.35 -11.97 2.85
CA SER A 228 34.52 -12.59 3.48
C SER A 228 35.80 -11.77 3.32
N THR A 229 35.83 -10.86 2.34
CA THR A 229 36.90 -9.86 2.14
C THR A 229 36.42 -8.49 2.59
N THR A 230 37.05 -7.92 3.63
CA THR A 230 36.64 -6.65 4.30
C THR A 230 37.60 -5.48 4.02
N THR A 231 38.51 -5.62 3.06
CA THR A 231 39.48 -4.54 2.79
C THR A 231 38.86 -3.46 1.90
N GLY A 232 38.48 -2.33 2.50
CA GLY A 232 37.82 -1.20 1.81
C GLY A 232 36.30 -1.18 2.04
N SER A 233 35.61 -0.13 1.55
CA SER A 233 34.14 -0.03 1.63
C SER A 233 33.50 -1.05 0.70
N GLN A 234 32.50 -1.79 1.18
CA GLN A 234 31.53 -2.48 0.33
C GLN A 234 30.24 -1.65 0.29
N GLN A 235 29.66 -1.44 -0.89
CA GLN A 235 28.50 -0.56 -1.08
C GLN A 235 27.47 -1.21 -2.02
N ASP A 236 26.25 -0.66 -1.99
CA ASP A 236 25.12 -0.98 -2.87
C ASP A 236 24.87 -2.49 -3.04
N PRO A 237 24.53 -3.20 -1.95
CA PRO A 237 24.37 -4.64 -2.01
C PRO A 237 22.95 -5.02 -2.45
N GLU A 238 22.83 -5.96 -3.38
CA GLU A 238 21.55 -6.46 -3.89
C GLU A 238 21.44 -7.98 -3.73
N VAL A 239 20.23 -8.50 -3.45
CA VAL A 239 19.98 -9.93 -3.20
C VAL A 239 18.88 -10.49 -4.08
N ALA A 240 19.12 -11.68 -4.66
CA ALA A 240 18.09 -12.48 -5.31
C ALA A 240 17.96 -13.85 -4.63
N VAL A 241 16.73 -14.27 -4.36
CA VAL A 241 16.42 -15.51 -3.63
C VAL A 241 15.66 -16.47 -4.56
N GLY A 242 16.15 -17.71 -4.67
CA GLY A 242 15.52 -18.76 -5.43
C GLY A 242 14.40 -19.48 -4.67
N ALA A 243 13.59 -20.26 -5.38
CA ALA A 243 12.47 -21.02 -4.81
C ALA A 243 12.90 -22.04 -3.73
N ASP A 244 14.15 -22.52 -3.75
CA ASP A 244 14.71 -23.41 -2.73
C ASP A 244 15.29 -22.66 -1.51
N ARG A 245 15.15 -21.33 -1.49
CA ARG A 245 15.71 -20.37 -0.53
C ARG A 245 17.23 -20.25 -0.60
N SER A 246 17.90 -20.84 -1.59
CA SER A 246 19.25 -20.40 -1.92
C SER A 246 19.20 -18.96 -2.42
N PHE A 247 20.29 -18.23 -2.27
CA PHE A 247 20.33 -16.83 -2.66
C PHE A 247 21.71 -16.42 -3.12
N VAL A 248 21.74 -15.37 -3.94
CA VAL A 248 22.96 -14.69 -4.37
C VAL A 248 22.92 -13.27 -3.84
N VAL A 249 24.04 -12.80 -3.32
CA VAL A 249 24.23 -11.38 -3.02
C VAL A 249 25.28 -10.83 -3.98
N VAL A 250 25.05 -9.66 -4.54
CA VAL A 250 26.01 -8.88 -5.31
C VAL A 250 26.29 -7.56 -4.62
N TRP A 251 27.49 -7.02 -4.84
CA TRP A 251 27.89 -5.75 -4.22
C TRP A 251 29.10 -5.12 -4.93
N GLU A 252 29.34 -3.86 -4.62
CA GLU A 252 30.55 -3.16 -5.04
C GLU A 252 31.71 -3.37 -4.08
N SER A 253 32.90 -3.64 -4.61
CA SER A 253 34.11 -3.64 -3.80
C SER A 253 35.35 -3.21 -4.59
N GLY A 254 36.36 -2.72 -3.89
CA GLY A 254 37.62 -2.30 -4.52
C GLY A 254 38.28 -3.44 -5.30
N ASP A 255 38.73 -3.14 -6.51
CA ASP A 255 39.47 -4.07 -7.37
C ASP A 255 40.89 -3.53 -7.71
N ALA A 256 41.55 -4.12 -8.71
CA ALA A 256 42.90 -3.73 -9.11
C ALA A 256 43.00 -2.32 -9.71
N ASP A 257 41.91 -1.78 -10.28
CA ASP A 257 41.90 -0.55 -11.08
C ASP A 257 40.81 0.46 -10.64
N GLY A 258 40.00 0.14 -9.62
CA GLY A 258 38.94 0.99 -9.09
C GLY A 258 37.98 0.21 -8.18
N SER A 259 36.71 0.16 -8.58
CA SER A 259 35.64 -0.66 -7.99
C SER A 259 35.19 -1.72 -9.01
N GLY A 260 34.92 -2.93 -8.54
CA GLY A 260 34.39 -4.04 -9.30
C GLY A 260 33.13 -4.61 -8.65
N VAL A 261 32.35 -5.37 -9.42
CA VAL A 261 31.13 -6.03 -8.94
C VAL A 261 31.46 -7.45 -8.51
N TYR A 262 31.13 -7.80 -7.28
CA TYR A 262 31.35 -9.13 -6.71
C TYR A 262 30.03 -9.85 -6.46
N SER A 263 30.10 -11.17 -6.35
CA SER A 263 28.96 -12.01 -6.01
C SER A 263 29.35 -13.15 -5.07
N GLN A 264 28.43 -13.57 -4.22
CA GLN A 264 28.54 -14.77 -3.39
C GLN A 264 27.20 -15.51 -3.34
N LEU A 265 27.25 -16.82 -3.59
CA LEU A 265 26.11 -17.72 -3.46
C LEU A 265 26.01 -18.27 -2.05
N TYR A 266 24.79 -18.47 -1.60
CA TYR A 266 24.44 -19.00 -0.30
C TYR A 266 23.38 -20.07 -0.42
N ASP A 267 23.42 -21.05 0.48
CA ASP A 267 22.34 -22.00 0.64
C ASP A 267 21.20 -21.44 1.51
N ALA A 268 20.13 -22.20 1.65
CA ALA A 268 18.95 -21.81 2.44
C ALA A 268 19.18 -21.60 3.95
N HIS A 269 20.36 -21.96 4.47
CA HIS A 269 20.75 -21.71 5.86
C HIS A 269 21.69 -20.51 6.00
N GLY A 270 22.06 -19.85 4.90
CA GLY A 270 23.04 -18.78 4.88
C GLY A 270 24.49 -19.27 4.91
N ASP A 271 24.73 -20.54 4.59
CA ASP A 271 26.11 -21.03 4.42
C ASP A 271 26.61 -20.71 2.99
N PRO A 272 27.81 -20.14 2.82
CA PRO A 272 28.33 -19.78 1.50
C PRO A 272 28.60 -21.02 0.64
N VAL A 273 28.14 -20.99 -0.60
CA VAL A 273 28.36 -22.02 -1.63
C VAL A 273 29.45 -21.55 -2.58
N GLY A 274 30.64 -22.16 -2.49
CA GLY A 274 31.79 -21.74 -3.28
C GLY A 274 32.53 -20.58 -2.60
N GLY A 275 33.02 -19.63 -3.39
CA GLY A 275 33.67 -18.42 -2.87
C GLY A 275 33.34 -17.21 -3.73
N GLU A 276 33.72 -16.03 -3.25
CA GLU A 276 33.46 -14.76 -3.90
C GLU A 276 33.97 -14.76 -5.34
N THR A 277 33.13 -14.27 -6.25
CA THR A 277 33.42 -14.24 -7.68
C THR A 277 33.27 -12.82 -8.21
N LEU A 278 34.32 -12.31 -8.85
CA LEU A 278 34.26 -11.07 -9.62
C LEU A 278 33.35 -11.27 -10.85
N VAL A 279 32.31 -10.47 -10.93
CA VAL A 279 31.24 -10.56 -11.95
C VAL A 279 31.71 -9.95 -13.26
N ASN A 280 32.27 -8.74 -13.23
CA ASN A 280 32.80 -8.08 -14.42
C ASN A 280 34.11 -8.75 -14.87
N VAL A 281 34.35 -8.74 -16.18
CA VAL A 281 35.59 -9.24 -16.82
C VAL A 281 36.40 -8.09 -17.40
N VAL A 282 35.75 -6.97 -17.72
CA VAL A 282 36.42 -5.72 -18.08
C VAL A 282 36.73 -4.92 -16.82
N GLU A 283 38.02 -4.64 -16.58
CA GLU A 283 38.53 -3.97 -15.37
C GLU A 283 38.83 -2.47 -15.61
N HIS A 284 38.38 -1.88 -16.73
CA HIS A 284 38.66 -0.47 -16.99
C HIS A 284 37.63 0.44 -16.33
N ASN A 285 38.11 1.27 -15.38
CA ASN A 285 37.33 2.18 -14.55
C ASN A 285 36.36 1.46 -13.60
N ASN A 286 35.62 2.24 -12.81
CA ASN A 286 34.70 1.71 -11.81
C ASN A 286 33.52 0.97 -12.46
N GLN A 287 33.13 -0.13 -11.84
CA GLN A 287 31.90 -0.87 -12.08
C GLN A 287 31.03 -0.72 -10.82
N VAL A 288 29.83 -0.19 -10.99
CA VAL A 288 28.99 0.32 -9.89
C VAL A 288 27.50 0.05 -10.17
N ASP A 289 26.65 0.36 -9.19
CA ASP A 289 25.20 0.23 -9.22
C ASP A 289 24.74 -1.19 -9.67
N PRO A 290 25.19 -2.28 -9.00
CA PRO A 290 24.84 -3.62 -9.42
C PRO A 290 23.39 -3.97 -9.04
N ASP A 291 22.76 -4.82 -9.84
CA ASP A 291 21.47 -5.45 -9.52
C ASP A 291 21.48 -6.92 -9.96
N VAL A 292 20.70 -7.77 -9.28
CA VAL A 292 20.66 -9.21 -9.50
C VAL A 292 19.26 -9.79 -9.43
N VAL A 293 18.95 -10.68 -10.37
CA VAL A 293 17.69 -11.42 -10.43
C VAL A 293 17.93 -12.90 -10.67
N MET A 294 17.07 -13.77 -10.12
CA MET A 294 17.23 -15.23 -10.15
C MET A 294 15.95 -15.91 -10.65
N ALA A 295 16.12 -16.92 -11.51
CA ALA A 295 15.05 -17.78 -12.02
C ALA A 295 14.78 -18.96 -11.07
N ASP A 296 13.68 -19.68 -11.28
CA ASP A 296 13.28 -20.84 -10.46
C ASP A 296 14.30 -21.99 -10.49
N ASP A 297 15.10 -22.09 -11.55
CA ASP A 297 16.15 -23.10 -11.68
C ASP A 297 17.48 -22.71 -11.01
N GLY A 298 17.52 -21.52 -10.37
CA GLY A 298 18.67 -20.96 -9.67
C GLY A 298 19.66 -20.24 -10.59
N SER A 299 19.45 -20.24 -11.92
CA SER A 299 20.22 -19.37 -12.81
C SER A 299 19.93 -17.90 -12.50
N TYR A 300 20.93 -17.04 -12.67
CA TYR A 300 20.79 -15.63 -12.30
C TYR A 300 21.49 -14.71 -13.30
N VAL A 301 21.03 -13.47 -13.31
CA VAL A 301 21.54 -12.40 -14.15
C VAL A 301 21.99 -11.27 -13.24
N VAL A 302 23.20 -10.76 -13.50
CA VAL A 302 23.71 -9.56 -12.85
C VAL A 302 23.82 -8.46 -13.89
N VAL A 303 23.29 -7.29 -13.58
CA VAL A 303 23.46 -6.06 -14.35
C VAL A 303 24.20 -5.04 -13.53
N TRP A 304 24.93 -4.14 -14.18
CA TRP A 304 25.67 -3.08 -13.51
C TRP A 304 26.00 -1.95 -14.48
N ARG A 305 26.37 -0.80 -13.95
CA ARG A 305 26.91 0.32 -14.70
C ARG A 305 28.43 0.22 -14.78
N GLY A 306 28.98 0.46 -15.97
CA GLY A 306 30.42 0.43 -16.19
C GLY A 306 30.84 1.13 -17.46
N ALA A 307 32.13 1.42 -17.60
CA ALA A 307 32.62 2.18 -18.76
C ALA A 307 32.29 1.51 -20.11
N ASP A 308 31.89 2.33 -21.09
CA ASP A 308 31.70 1.94 -22.49
C ASP A 308 32.59 2.79 -23.43
N SER A 309 32.25 2.92 -24.73
CA SER A 309 33.09 3.65 -25.68
C SER A 309 32.96 5.17 -25.66
N ASP A 310 31.95 5.74 -25.00
CA ASP A 310 31.68 7.19 -24.93
C ASP A 310 31.42 7.70 -23.50
N GLY A 311 31.33 6.82 -22.50
CA GLY A 311 31.07 7.18 -21.10
C GLY A 311 30.83 5.94 -20.25
N ASP A 312 29.72 5.93 -19.54
CA ASP A 312 29.20 4.76 -18.82
C ASP A 312 28.03 4.13 -19.57
N GLY A 313 28.06 2.81 -19.70
CA GLY A 313 27.00 1.98 -20.25
C GLY A 313 26.50 0.94 -19.25
N ILE A 314 25.44 0.23 -19.62
CA ILE A 314 24.83 -0.83 -18.81
C ILE A 314 25.32 -2.17 -19.31
N HIS A 315 25.93 -2.94 -18.42
CA HIS A 315 26.50 -4.25 -18.71
C HIS A 315 25.68 -5.35 -18.06
N LEU A 316 25.80 -6.54 -18.61
CA LEU A 316 25.10 -7.72 -18.12
C LEU A 316 25.98 -8.97 -18.22
N ARG A 317 25.81 -9.88 -17.26
CA ARG A 317 26.34 -11.24 -17.34
C ARG A 317 25.39 -12.26 -16.69
N MET A 318 25.33 -13.44 -17.31
CA MET A 318 24.47 -14.54 -16.89
C MET A 318 25.28 -15.67 -16.26
N PHE A 319 24.70 -16.30 -15.24
CA PHE A 319 25.32 -17.37 -14.47
C PHE A 319 24.34 -18.55 -14.30
N ASP A 320 24.89 -19.76 -14.17
CA ASP A 320 24.12 -20.92 -13.74
C ASP A 320 23.94 -20.95 -12.22
N ALA A 321 23.12 -21.89 -11.73
CA ALA A 321 22.84 -22.09 -10.30
C ALA A 321 24.06 -22.45 -9.44
N PHE A 322 25.23 -22.69 -10.04
CA PHE A 322 26.48 -22.97 -9.34
C PHE A 322 27.47 -21.79 -9.43
N GLY A 323 27.01 -20.64 -9.94
CA GLY A 323 27.80 -19.43 -10.09
C GLY A 323 28.81 -19.49 -11.23
N GLN A 324 28.67 -20.42 -12.17
CA GLN A 324 29.49 -20.43 -13.38
C GLN A 324 28.85 -19.52 -14.42
N ALA A 325 29.64 -18.59 -14.97
CA ALA A 325 29.17 -17.73 -16.04
C ALA A 325 28.79 -18.56 -17.29
N ILE A 326 27.56 -18.38 -17.77
CA ILE A 326 27.03 -19.02 -18.98
C ILE A 326 26.98 -18.06 -20.18
N SER A 327 27.31 -16.79 -19.96
CA SER A 327 27.52 -15.79 -21.02
C SER A 327 28.89 -15.12 -20.90
N SER A 328 29.30 -14.44 -21.97
CA SER A 328 30.24 -13.32 -21.84
C SER A 328 29.54 -12.14 -21.18
N GLU A 329 30.32 -11.19 -20.69
CA GLU A 329 29.84 -9.82 -20.45
C GLU A 329 29.42 -9.18 -21.79
N PHE A 330 28.32 -8.44 -21.79
CA PHE A 330 27.89 -7.66 -22.94
C PHE A 330 27.06 -6.44 -22.55
N LEU A 331 27.05 -5.45 -23.44
CA LEU A 331 26.33 -4.18 -23.26
C LEU A 331 24.83 -4.33 -23.55
N VAL A 332 24.01 -3.79 -22.66
CA VAL A 332 22.54 -3.77 -22.73
C VAL A 332 22.05 -2.62 -23.59
N ASN A 333 22.53 -1.40 -23.33
CA ASN A 333 22.17 -0.23 -24.13
C ASN A 333 22.77 -0.35 -25.54
N THR A 334 21.96 -0.06 -26.56
CA THR A 334 22.42 -0.06 -27.96
C THR A 334 22.89 1.32 -28.44
N ASP A 335 22.49 2.37 -27.73
CA ASP A 335 22.98 3.72 -27.91
C ASP A 335 24.00 3.99 -26.81
N GLU A 336 25.25 4.13 -27.21
CA GLU A 336 26.37 4.44 -26.32
C GLU A 336 26.55 5.95 -26.18
N SER A 337 25.70 6.79 -26.78
CA SER A 337 25.88 8.24 -26.68
C SER A 337 25.56 8.75 -25.28
N GLY A 338 26.56 9.33 -24.63
CA GLY A 338 26.41 9.85 -23.27
C GLY A 338 26.34 8.75 -22.22
N ASP A 339 25.97 9.12 -20.99
CA ASP A 339 26.06 8.24 -19.82
C ASP A 339 24.72 7.57 -19.52
N GLN A 340 24.76 6.25 -19.37
CA GLN A 340 23.66 5.41 -18.89
C GLN A 340 23.89 5.02 -17.43
N GLN A 341 22.82 5.02 -16.64
CA GLN A 341 22.86 4.99 -15.18
C GLN A 341 21.70 4.17 -14.61
N ASP A 342 21.79 3.84 -13.31
CA ASP A 342 20.74 3.23 -12.50
C ASP A 342 20.09 2.00 -13.15
N PRO A 343 20.88 0.95 -13.49
CA PRO A 343 20.31 -0.26 -14.05
C PRO A 343 19.49 -1.03 -13.02
N GLN A 344 18.36 -1.58 -13.46
CA GLN A 344 17.54 -2.50 -12.68
C GLN A 344 17.03 -3.62 -13.59
N ALA A 345 16.74 -4.78 -13.01
CA ALA A 345 16.24 -5.94 -13.71
C ALA A 345 15.06 -6.58 -12.97
N ALA A 346 14.17 -7.21 -13.72
CA ALA A 346 13.12 -8.08 -13.19
C ALA A 346 13.01 -9.34 -14.05
N MET A 347 12.70 -10.47 -13.45
CA MET A 347 12.78 -11.79 -14.09
C MET A 347 11.58 -12.67 -13.76
N THR A 348 11.10 -13.41 -14.74
CA THR A 348 10.10 -14.48 -14.55
C THR A 348 10.75 -15.76 -14.02
N GLY A 349 10.00 -16.64 -13.35
CA GLY A 349 10.51 -17.94 -12.91
C GLY A 349 11.15 -18.80 -14.01
N ASP A 350 10.77 -18.61 -15.28
CA ASP A 350 11.37 -19.30 -16.43
C ASP A 350 12.59 -18.59 -17.06
N GLY A 351 13.08 -17.53 -16.42
CA GLY A 351 14.33 -16.84 -16.74
C GLY A 351 14.22 -15.79 -17.84
N ARG A 352 13.03 -15.41 -18.33
CA ARG A 352 12.89 -14.21 -19.17
C ARG A 352 13.03 -12.98 -18.27
N PHE A 353 13.64 -11.92 -18.77
CA PHE A 353 13.88 -10.75 -17.95
C PHE A 353 13.80 -9.46 -18.75
N VAL A 354 13.60 -8.37 -18.03
CA VAL A 354 13.71 -7.00 -18.53
C VAL A 354 14.87 -6.32 -17.81
N VAL A 355 15.60 -5.46 -18.51
CA VAL A 355 16.58 -4.54 -17.92
C VAL A 355 16.13 -3.12 -18.22
N THR A 356 16.13 -2.25 -17.22
CA THR A 356 15.77 -0.84 -17.32
C THR A 356 16.94 0.03 -16.92
N TRP A 357 17.04 1.23 -17.51
CA TRP A 357 18.10 2.18 -17.18
C TRP A 357 17.69 3.61 -17.53
N GLN A 358 18.41 4.56 -16.97
CA GLN A 358 18.31 5.99 -17.31
C GLN A 358 19.41 6.35 -18.31
N SER A 359 19.09 7.19 -19.31
CA SER A 359 20.09 7.88 -20.13
C SER A 359 20.09 9.37 -19.77
N THR A 360 21.24 9.89 -19.34
CA THR A 360 21.35 11.24 -18.76
C THR A 360 21.95 12.28 -19.71
N SER A 361 22.69 11.85 -20.73
CA SER A 361 23.37 12.73 -21.68
C SER A 361 23.28 12.15 -23.11
N GLY A 362 23.64 12.94 -24.12
CA GLY A 362 23.50 12.53 -25.52
C GLY A 362 22.19 12.96 -26.20
N GLY A 363 21.83 12.28 -27.30
CA GLY A 363 20.67 12.62 -28.14
C GLY A 363 19.33 12.04 -27.66
N ASN A 364 19.36 11.06 -26.76
CA ASN A 364 18.21 10.30 -26.26
C ASN A 364 18.26 10.24 -24.72
N GLN A 365 17.76 11.28 -24.05
CA GLN A 365 17.61 11.31 -22.60
C GLN A 365 16.25 10.73 -22.20
N GLY A 366 16.19 9.97 -21.11
CA GLY A 366 14.95 9.39 -20.61
C GLY A 366 15.16 8.03 -19.97
N ILE A 367 14.05 7.33 -19.73
CA ILE A 367 14.03 5.96 -19.19
C ILE A 367 13.85 4.96 -20.33
N PHE A 368 14.66 3.90 -20.29
CA PHE A 368 14.67 2.85 -21.31
C PHE A 368 14.49 1.48 -20.69
N ALA A 369 13.98 0.55 -21.50
CA ALA A 369 13.90 -0.86 -21.14
C ALA A 369 14.23 -1.77 -22.33
N GLN A 370 14.83 -2.92 -22.06
CA GLN A 370 15.07 -3.97 -23.03
C GLN A 370 14.65 -5.33 -22.47
N LEU A 371 13.76 -6.02 -23.17
CA LEU A 371 13.38 -7.39 -22.83
C LEU A 371 14.39 -8.38 -23.40
N TYR A 372 14.58 -9.48 -22.69
CA TYR A 372 15.46 -10.58 -23.05
C TYR A 372 14.75 -11.92 -22.86
N THR A 373 15.12 -12.86 -23.71
CA THR A 373 14.81 -14.29 -23.52
C THR A 373 15.69 -14.88 -22.42
N ALA A 374 15.32 -16.04 -21.88
CA ALA A 374 16.14 -16.80 -20.92
C ALA A 374 17.53 -17.22 -21.42
N ALA A 375 17.79 -17.12 -22.73
CA ALA A 375 19.12 -17.35 -23.30
C ALA A 375 19.95 -16.06 -23.45
N GLY A 376 19.45 -14.91 -22.95
CA GLY A 376 20.10 -13.61 -23.07
C GLY A 376 19.97 -12.95 -24.44
N ALA A 377 19.13 -13.47 -25.34
CA ALA A 377 18.86 -12.80 -26.62
C ALA A 377 17.81 -11.70 -26.45
N PRO A 378 18.01 -10.48 -27.01
CA PRO A 378 17.04 -9.40 -26.92
C PRO A 378 15.74 -9.79 -27.61
N PHE A 379 14.62 -9.47 -26.96
CA PHE A 379 13.27 -9.71 -27.41
C PHE A 379 12.56 -8.37 -27.66
N GLY A 380 12.03 -8.17 -28.86
CA GLY A 380 11.43 -6.90 -29.25
C GLY A 380 12.45 -5.79 -29.54
N LEU A 381 11.97 -4.55 -29.62
CA LEU A 381 12.80 -3.35 -29.71
C LEU A 381 13.02 -2.78 -28.31
N THR A 382 14.07 -1.99 -28.15
CA THR A 382 14.24 -1.16 -26.95
C THR A 382 13.02 -0.25 -26.78
N ILE A 383 12.47 -0.26 -25.58
CA ILE A 383 11.34 0.56 -25.18
C ILE A 383 11.91 1.90 -24.72
N ASP A 384 11.51 2.96 -25.41
CA ASP A 384 11.58 4.32 -24.89
C ASP A 384 10.33 4.54 -24.05
N VAL A 385 10.52 4.60 -22.74
CA VAL A 385 9.42 4.69 -21.76
C VAL A 385 8.81 6.08 -21.79
N HIS A 386 9.64 7.09 -22.04
CA HIS A 386 9.32 8.50 -21.95
C HIS A 386 8.62 9.04 -23.20
N LEU A 387 7.61 9.90 -23.02
CA LEU A 387 6.83 10.49 -24.13
C LEU A 387 6.90 12.02 -24.28
N GLY A 388 7.85 12.72 -23.65
CA GLY A 388 8.27 14.07 -24.06
C GLY A 388 8.03 15.24 -23.11
N LEU A 389 8.39 15.10 -21.82
CA LEU A 389 8.47 16.20 -20.86
C LEU A 389 9.93 16.57 -20.57
N ASN A 390 10.24 17.86 -20.69
CA ASN A 390 11.56 18.41 -20.33
C ASN A 390 11.69 18.37 -18.80
N GLY A 391 12.43 17.41 -18.25
CA GLY A 391 12.65 17.27 -16.81
C GLY A 391 13.81 16.32 -16.49
N GLN A 392 14.33 16.38 -15.26
CA GLN A 392 15.25 15.38 -14.73
C GLN A 392 14.46 14.12 -14.39
N GLU A 393 14.41 13.17 -15.32
CA GLU A 393 13.91 11.82 -15.05
C GLU A 393 15.05 10.94 -14.58
N GLY A 394 14.83 10.02 -13.64
CA GLY A 394 15.86 9.09 -13.19
C GLY A 394 15.39 8.04 -12.19
N ILE A 395 16.33 7.21 -11.72
CA ILE A 395 16.07 6.13 -10.75
C ILE A 395 14.91 5.23 -11.19
N PRO A 396 14.97 4.61 -12.39
CA PRO A 396 13.95 3.67 -12.80
C PRO A 396 14.03 2.41 -11.92
N ARG A 397 12.87 1.89 -11.52
CA ARG A 397 12.72 0.56 -10.92
C ARG A 397 11.69 -0.24 -11.71
N VAL A 398 11.79 -1.56 -11.62
CA VAL A 398 10.93 -2.46 -12.36
C VAL A 398 10.65 -3.72 -11.54
N ASP A 399 9.42 -4.21 -11.64
CA ASP A 399 9.08 -5.56 -11.20
C ASP A 399 8.20 -6.26 -12.26
N MET A 400 8.24 -7.59 -12.28
CA MET A 400 7.67 -8.43 -13.32
C MET A 400 6.92 -9.62 -12.73
N ALA A 401 5.66 -9.77 -13.12
CA ALA A 401 4.87 -10.98 -12.84
C ALA A 401 5.38 -12.16 -13.67
N ASP A 402 5.16 -13.39 -13.20
CA ASP A 402 5.61 -14.63 -13.88
C ASP A 402 5.12 -14.79 -15.33
N VAL A 403 3.96 -14.19 -15.64
CA VAL A 403 3.40 -14.17 -16.99
C VAL A 403 4.20 -13.28 -17.96
N GLY A 404 5.14 -12.48 -17.44
CA GLY A 404 6.02 -11.57 -18.16
C GLY A 404 5.51 -10.14 -18.29
N SER A 405 4.34 -9.82 -17.72
CA SER A 405 3.90 -8.41 -17.61
C SER A 405 4.70 -7.72 -16.54
N PHE A 406 5.00 -6.45 -16.72
CA PHE A 406 5.90 -5.72 -15.83
C PHE A 406 5.47 -4.27 -15.67
N THR A 407 5.84 -3.67 -14.54
CA THR A 407 5.59 -2.26 -14.24
C THR A 407 6.90 -1.55 -13.98
N LEU A 408 7.10 -0.43 -14.67
CA LEU A 408 8.20 0.50 -14.42
C LEU A 408 7.70 1.65 -13.59
N VAL A 409 8.53 2.09 -12.66
CA VAL A 409 8.36 3.33 -11.91
C VAL A 409 9.63 4.15 -12.00
N TRP A 410 9.51 5.47 -12.03
CA TRP A 410 10.68 6.35 -12.09
C TRP A 410 10.37 7.70 -11.46
N GLN A 411 11.42 8.39 -11.04
CA GLN A 411 11.32 9.79 -10.66
C GLN A 411 11.15 10.63 -11.93
N GLY A 412 10.12 11.48 -11.97
CA GLY A 412 9.83 12.33 -13.12
C GLY A 412 9.13 13.63 -12.72
N HIS A 413 9.07 14.60 -13.64
CA HIS A 413 8.39 15.88 -13.37
C HIS A 413 6.88 15.80 -13.65
N ASP A 414 6.07 16.09 -12.65
CA ASP A 414 4.60 16.06 -12.69
C ASP A 414 3.94 17.40 -13.07
N GLY A 415 4.72 18.37 -13.55
CA GLY A 415 4.27 19.73 -13.88
C GLY A 415 4.61 20.79 -12.84
N GLY A 416 5.36 20.45 -11.78
CA GLY A 416 5.93 21.42 -10.84
C GLY A 416 7.23 20.95 -10.17
N SER A 417 7.14 20.00 -9.26
CA SER A 417 8.26 19.39 -8.52
C SER A 417 8.62 18.03 -9.13
N LEU A 418 9.62 17.35 -8.55
CA LEU A 418 9.84 15.93 -8.84
C LEU A 418 8.72 15.12 -8.15
N GLY A 419 8.12 14.23 -8.92
CA GLY A 419 7.13 13.25 -8.51
C GLY A 419 7.54 11.85 -8.98
N ILE A 420 6.65 10.88 -8.78
CA ILE A 420 6.82 9.50 -9.19
C ILE A 420 5.84 9.21 -10.34
N LEU A 421 6.38 8.64 -11.41
CA LEU A 421 5.63 8.21 -12.59
C LEU A 421 5.71 6.69 -12.70
N ALA A 422 4.68 6.10 -13.28
CA ALA A 422 4.61 4.67 -13.52
C ALA A 422 4.05 4.34 -14.90
N ARG A 423 4.40 3.14 -15.38
CA ARG A 423 3.83 2.56 -16.59
C ARG A 423 3.93 1.04 -16.60
N SER A 424 2.80 0.40 -16.89
CA SER A 424 2.70 -1.05 -16.97
C SER A 424 2.64 -1.54 -18.42
N TYR A 425 3.24 -2.70 -18.66
CA TYR A 425 3.43 -3.30 -19.96
C TYR A 425 2.97 -4.75 -19.97
N ASP A 426 2.47 -5.18 -21.13
CA ASP A 426 2.17 -6.58 -21.39
C ASP A 426 3.47 -7.40 -21.64
N PRO A 427 3.39 -8.74 -21.68
CA PRO A 427 4.57 -9.59 -21.91
C PRO A 427 5.28 -9.40 -23.27
N ALA A 428 4.66 -8.67 -24.20
CA ALA A 428 5.27 -8.31 -25.48
C ALA A 428 5.99 -6.94 -25.42
N GLY A 429 5.95 -6.25 -24.28
CA GLY A 429 6.48 -4.90 -24.12
C GLY A 429 5.56 -3.81 -24.66
N LEU A 430 4.26 -4.10 -24.86
CA LEU A 430 3.28 -3.10 -25.25
C LEU A 430 2.64 -2.47 -24.00
N PRO A 431 2.55 -1.14 -23.91
CA PRO A 431 2.03 -0.50 -22.71
C PRO A 431 0.51 -0.69 -22.61
N TYR A 432 0.01 -0.99 -21.40
CA TYR A 432 -1.44 -1.09 -21.13
C TYR A 432 -2.14 0.27 -21.24
N THR A 433 -1.43 1.34 -20.90
CA THR A 433 -1.91 2.72 -20.98
C THR A 433 -1.11 3.54 -22.00
N PRO A 434 -1.78 4.43 -22.77
CA PRO A 434 -1.09 5.27 -23.75
C PRO A 434 -0.29 6.42 -23.11
N ALA A 435 -0.51 6.74 -21.83
CA ALA A 435 0.14 7.83 -21.11
C ALA A 435 0.76 7.33 -19.80
N GLU A 436 1.79 8.03 -19.34
CA GLU A 436 2.43 7.86 -18.04
C GLU A 436 1.42 8.15 -16.91
N VAL A 437 1.50 7.39 -15.82
CA VAL A 437 0.59 7.50 -14.66
C VAL A 437 1.31 8.24 -13.53
N PRO A 438 0.84 9.42 -13.09
CA PRO A 438 1.31 10.05 -11.86
C PRO A 438 0.92 9.20 -10.66
N VAL A 439 1.92 8.75 -9.89
CA VAL A 439 1.72 7.89 -8.73
C VAL A 439 1.27 8.72 -7.53
N ASN A 440 2.02 9.78 -7.22
CA ASN A 440 1.65 10.75 -6.20
C ASN A 440 0.81 11.88 -6.83
N SER A 441 -0.48 11.92 -6.50
CA SER A 441 -1.41 12.97 -6.92
C SER A 441 -1.78 13.92 -5.78
N TYR A 442 -1.53 13.54 -4.52
CA TYR A 442 -1.94 14.29 -3.33
C TYR A 442 -0.77 14.69 -2.43
N THR A 443 0.27 13.86 -2.31
CA THR A 443 1.53 14.24 -1.64
C THR A 443 2.22 15.36 -2.41
N ASN A 444 2.42 16.48 -1.72
CA ASN A 444 2.98 17.70 -2.29
C ASN A 444 4.48 17.78 -1.98
N GLY A 445 5.25 18.39 -2.88
CA GLY A 445 6.68 18.60 -2.71
C GLY A 445 7.51 17.62 -3.55
N VAL A 446 8.78 17.48 -3.21
CA VAL A 446 9.70 16.55 -3.88
C VAL A 446 9.41 15.13 -3.40
N GLN A 447 9.13 14.24 -4.35
CA GLN A 447 9.08 12.79 -4.15
C GLN A 447 10.23 12.15 -4.93
N ASP A 448 10.92 11.20 -4.33
CA ASP A 448 12.08 10.53 -4.93
C ASP A 448 12.17 9.05 -4.51
N ARG A 449 13.18 8.35 -5.06
CA ARG A 449 13.53 6.96 -4.72
C ARG A 449 12.32 6.01 -4.70
N PRO A 450 11.61 5.86 -5.83
CA PRO A 450 10.51 4.93 -5.88
C PRO A 450 11.02 3.49 -5.81
N ASP A 451 10.13 2.58 -5.47
CA ASP A 451 10.23 1.15 -5.73
C ASP A 451 8.86 0.55 -6.05
N VAL A 452 8.85 -0.62 -6.67
CA VAL A 452 7.63 -1.29 -7.13
C VAL A 452 7.67 -2.77 -6.81
N ALA A 453 6.54 -3.29 -6.34
CA ALA A 453 6.30 -4.72 -6.23
C ALA A 453 5.03 -5.09 -6.99
N MET A 454 5.10 -6.14 -7.80
CA MET A 454 4.03 -6.60 -8.68
C MET A 454 3.62 -8.04 -8.33
N ALA A 455 2.34 -8.24 -8.09
CA ALA A 455 1.76 -9.57 -7.93
C ALA A 455 1.57 -10.28 -9.28
N ASP A 456 1.58 -11.61 -9.26
CA ASP A 456 1.35 -12.43 -10.47
C ASP A 456 -0.02 -12.22 -11.13
N ASP A 457 -0.99 -11.75 -10.36
CA ASP A 457 -2.31 -11.37 -10.88
C ASP A 457 -2.35 -9.96 -11.50
N GLY A 458 -1.23 -9.24 -11.44
CA GLY A 458 -1.01 -7.93 -12.03
C GLY A 458 -1.29 -6.76 -11.09
N ARG A 459 -1.70 -6.98 -9.84
CA ARG A 459 -1.79 -5.91 -8.84
C ARG A 459 -0.41 -5.38 -8.50
N VAL A 460 -0.32 -4.10 -8.21
CA VAL A 460 0.97 -3.42 -8.00
C VAL A 460 0.90 -2.59 -6.71
N LEU A 461 1.99 -2.60 -5.97
CA LEU A 461 2.27 -1.63 -4.92
C LEU A 461 3.46 -0.78 -5.35
N ILE A 462 3.30 0.54 -5.28
CA ILE A 462 4.40 1.48 -5.50
C ILE A 462 4.68 2.16 -4.18
N VAL A 463 5.95 2.19 -3.78
CA VAL A 463 6.46 2.85 -2.59
C VAL A 463 7.44 3.94 -3.00
N TRP A 464 7.56 5.03 -2.24
CA TRP A 464 8.52 6.10 -2.50
C TRP A 464 8.85 6.88 -1.22
N HIS A 465 9.91 7.67 -1.30
CA HIS A 465 10.31 8.61 -0.25
C HIS A 465 9.68 9.98 -0.51
N ASP A 466 8.88 10.45 0.44
CA ASP A 466 8.43 11.83 0.50
C ASP A 466 9.54 12.68 1.11
N HIS A 467 10.46 13.13 0.25
CA HIS A 467 11.64 13.90 0.64
C HIS A 467 11.29 15.15 1.44
N SER A 468 10.12 15.74 1.19
CA SER A 468 9.71 16.99 1.84
C SER A 468 9.32 16.77 3.29
N ASN A 469 8.82 15.58 3.62
CA ASN A 469 8.35 15.23 4.96
C ASN A 469 9.24 14.19 5.67
N HIS A 470 10.22 13.61 4.97
CA HIS A 470 11.09 12.54 5.47
C HIS A 470 10.32 11.25 5.85
N GLU A 471 9.34 10.90 5.02
CA GLU A 471 8.41 9.79 5.24
C GLU A 471 8.46 8.79 4.10
N ILE A 472 8.11 7.54 4.37
CA ILE A 472 7.84 6.54 3.32
C ILE A 472 6.35 6.50 3.04
N ARG A 473 6.00 6.60 1.76
CA ARG A 473 4.63 6.60 1.25
C ARG A 473 4.44 5.45 0.28
N ALA A 474 3.21 4.97 0.16
CA ALA A 474 2.86 3.97 -0.83
C ALA A 474 1.44 4.14 -1.36
N GLN A 475 1.16 3.49 -2.49
CA GLN A 475 -0.13 3.46 -3.16
C GLN A 475 -0.33 2.14 -3.91
N HIS A 476 -1.53 1.57 -3.80
CA HIS A 476 -1.92 0.37 -4.55
C HIS A 476 -2.42 0.76 -5.94
N PHE A 477 -2.18 -0.11 -6.91
CA PHE A 477 -2.66 0.00 -8.28
C PHE A 477 -3.24 -1.33 -8.75
N ASP A 478 -4.30 -1.24 -9.55
CA ASP A 478 -4.86 -2.39 -10.23
C ASP A 478 -4.01 -2.81 -11.45
N THR A 479 -4.41 -3.90 -12.10
CA THR A 479 -3.76 -4.48 -13.29
C THR A 479 -3.64 -3.55 -14.51
N THR A 480 -4.28 -2.38 -14.46
CA THR A 480 -4.27 -1.37 -15.53
C THR A 480 -3.51 -0.10 -15.12
N ALA A 481 -2.77 -0.14 -14.01
CA ALA A 481 -2.12 1.01 -13.39
C ALA A 481 -3.13 2.11 -12.98
N THR A 482 -4.33 1.73 -12.56
CA THR A 482 -5.28 2.67 -11.93
C THR A 482 -5.12 2.61 -10.41
N PRO A 483 -4.98 3.75 -9.70
CA PRO A 483 -4.88 3.76 -8.24
C PRO A 483 -6.08 3.10 -7.57
N VAL A 484 -5.82 2.29 -6.54
CA VAL A 484 -6.82 1.63 -5.68
C VAL A 484 -6.68 2.20 -4.28
N GLY A 485 -7.66 2.97 -3.83
CA GLY A 485 -7.59 3.66 -2.54
C GLY A 485 -6.77 4.95 -2.60
N ALA A 486 -6.33 5.43 -1.44
CA ALA A 486 -5.57 6.66 -1.29
C ALA A 486 -4.11 6.35 -0.96
N GLU A 487 -3.21 7.28 -1.29
CA GLU A 487 -1.83 7.25 -0.80
C GLU A 487 -1.82 7.16 0.73
N PHE A 488 -0.95 6.33 1.29
CA PHE A 488 -0.88 6.09 2.73
C PHE A 488 0.56 6.18 3.25
N LEU A 489 0.69 6.46 4.54
CA LEU A 489 1.97 6.50 5.26
C LEU A 489 2.41 5.09 5.63
N VAL A 490 3.65 4.74 5.31
CA VAL A 490 4.29 3.46 5.67
C VAL A 490 5.15 3.60 6.91
N SER A 491 6.00 4.64 6.96
CA SER A 491 6.97 4.82 8.03
C SER A 491 6.32 5.23 9.36
N ASP A 492 6.85 4.79 10.51
CA ASP A 492 6.37 5.22 11.82
C ASP A 492 6.47 6.76 11.96
N PRO A 493 5.37 7.48 12.24
CA PRO A 493 5.42 8.91 12.53
C PRO A 493 6.34 9.32 13.69
N ALA A 494 6.78 8.36 14.52
CA ALA A 494 7.73 8.58 15.60
C ALA A 494 9.20 8.59 15.16
N VAL A 495 9.55 8.07 13.98
CA VAL A 495 10.93 8.15 13.47
C VAL A 495 11.23 9.55 12.96
N ASN A 496 12.49 10.00 13.12
CA ASN A 496 12.85 11.38 12.76
C ASN A 496 13.03 11.57 11.25
N LYS A 497 13.46 10.52 10.57
CA LYS A 497 13.71 10.50 9.12
C LYS A 497 13.60 9.05 8.66
N ALA A 498 12.86 8.82 7.58
CA ALA A 498 12.88 7.57 6.83
C ALA A 498 13.34 7.80 5.39
N ASP A 499 14.05 6.85 4.79
CA ASP A 499 14.64 6.96 3.45
C ASP A 499 14.78 5.57 2.79
N ASN A 500 15.21 5.54 1.52
CA ASN A 500 15.55 4.33 0.74
C ASN A 500 14.55 3.16 0.88
N PRO A 501 13.28 3.34 0.46
CA PRO A 501 12.30 2.26 0.55
C PRO A 501 12.54 1.19 -0.52
N VAL A 502 12.28 -0.07 -0.14
CA VAL A 502 12.28 -1.22 -1.04
C VAL A 502 10.99 -2.01 -0.86
N ALA A 503 10.35 -2.45 -1.95
CA ALA A 503 9.14 -3.26 -1.90
C ALA A 503 9.35 -4.63 -2.54
N SER A 504 8.69 -5.65 -1.99
CA SER A 504 8.68 -7.00 -2.56
C SER A 504 7.37 -7.72 -2.27
N LEU A 505 6.93 -8.60 -3.17
CA LEU A 505 5.75 -9.44 -2.95
C LEU A 505 6.11 -10.60 -2.02
N ALA A 506 5.30 -10.84 -0.99
CA ALA A 506 5.43 -12.02 -0.14
C ALA A 506 5.34 -13.30 -0.99
N GLY A 507 6.13 -14.32 -0.65
CA GLY A 507 6.12 -15.59 -1.40
C GLY A 507 4.77 -16.29 -1.49
N ASP A 508 3.85 -16.03 -0.55
CA ASP A 508 2.48 -16.58 -0.59
C ASP A 508 1.49 -15.76 -1.44
N GLY A 509 1.95 -14.62 -1.99
CA GLY A 509 1.16 -13.69 -2.79
C GLY A 509 0.02 -13.02 -2.03
N SER A 510 0.06 -12.95 -0.68
CA SER A 510 -1.03 -12.40 0.13
C SER A 510 -0.78 -10.96 0.60
N SER A 511 0.47 -10.53 0.61
CA SER A 511 0.92 -9.22 1.06
C SER A 511 2.18 -8.78 0.33
N TYR A 512 2.52 -7.50 0.48
CA TYR A 512 3.81 -6.94 0.15
C TYR A 512 4.61 -6.70 1.43
N LEU A 513 5.93 -6.82 1.33
CA LEU A 513 6.87 -6.36 2.35
C LEU A 513 7.48 -5.06 1.86
N ILE A 514 7.51 -4.04 2.72
CA ILE A 514 8.28 -2.82 2.52
C ILE A 514 9.41 -2.78 3.53
N LEU A 515 10.64 -2.55 3.06
CA LEU A 515 11.78 -2.19 3.90
C LEU A 515 12.09 -0.71 3.71
N TYR A 516 12.67 -0.09 4.74
CA TYR A 516 13.21 1.26 4.65
C TYR A 516 14.22 1.49 5.77
N GLU A 517 15.10 2.48 5.60
CA GLU A 517 15.99 2.92 6.66
C GLU A 517 15.36 4.07 7.44
N ALA A 518 15.53 4.12 8.76
CA ALA A 518 15.04 5.23 9.57
C ALA A 518 15.88 5.53 10.82
N GLU A 519 15.83 6.80 11.27
CA GLU A 519 16.44 7.27 12.52
C GLU A 519 15.52 7.07 13.72
N ASP A 520 15.92 6.23 14.69
CA ASP A 520 15.13 5.90 15.89
C ASP A 520 15.63 6.56 17.20
N GLY A 521 16.51 7.56 17.08
CA GLY A 521 17.15 8.23 18.22
C GLY A 521 18.36 7.49 18.81
N ASN A 522 18.67 6.28 18.34
CA ASN A 522 19.92 5.55 18.64
C ASN A 522 20.86 5.39 17.43
N GLY A 523 20.43 5.80 16.23
CA GLY A 523 21.19 5.72 14.98
C GLY A 523 20.25 5.43 13.80
N MET A 524 20.82 5.18 12.61
CA MET A 524 20.06 4.63 11.48
C MET A 524 19.86 3.11 11.65
N GLY A 525 18.62 2.64 11.52
CA GLY A 525 18.26 1.22 11.49
C GLY A 525 17.41 0.87 10.27
N VAL A 526 17.25 -0.43 10.01
CA VAL A 526 16.40 -0.96 8.92
C VAL A 526 15.11 -1.50 9.50
N PHE A 527 13.99 -0.99 8.98
CA PHE A 527 12.65 -1.31 9.41
C PHE A 527 11.90 -2.03 8.30
N ALA A 528 10.97 -2.90 8.68
CA ALA A 528 10.14 -3.65 7.76
C ALA A 528 8.67 -3.55 8.15
N SER A 529 7.80 -3.51 7.15
CA SER A 529 6.36 -3.38 7.29
C SER A 529 5.62 -4.24 6.26
N TRP A 530 4.64 -5.02 6.72
CA TRP A 530 3.81 -5.85 5.85
C TRP A 530 2.54 -5.11 5.43
N VAL A 531 2.32 -4.98 4.12
CA VAL A 531 1.16 -4.33 3.50
C VAL A 531 0.25 -5.37 2.86
N PRO A 532 -1.05 -5.48 3.24
CA PRO A 532 -1.95 -6.41 2.59
C PRO A 532 -2.08 -6.16 1.09
N LEU A 533 -2.22 -7.22 0.32
CA LEU A 533 -2.51 -7.14 -1.11
C LEU A 533 -3.98 -6.71 -1.30
N GLN A 534 -4.22 -5.53 -1.88
CA GLN A 534 -5.56 -5.00 -2.16
C GLN A 534 -5.91 -5.09 -3.64
#